data_AF-A0A7C0YI35-F1
#
_entry.id   AF-A0A7C0YI35-F1
#
_cell.length_a   1.000
_cell.length_b   1.000
_cell.length_c   1.000
_cell.angle_alpha   90.00
_cell.angle_beta   90.00
_cell.angle_gamma   90.00
#
_symmetry.space_group_name_H-M   'P 1'
#
loop_
_entity.id
_entity.type
_entity.pdbx_description
1 polymer ?
#
loop_
_entity_poly.entity_id
_entity_poly.type
_entity_poly.pdbx_seq_one_letter_code
_entity_poly.pdbx_strand_id
1 'polypeptide(L)'
;MEKSIYNYTEEDLCVEYAKLFVGPFELLAPPYGSVYLDDGGRVMGDSTMRVIEAYQKEGLSGNDDFKDLPDHIAVEMEFMSYLIYKERETLERSDFDTANEY
;
A
#
# COMPACT_ATOMS: atom_id res chain seq x y z
N MET A 1 9.46 3.15 -19.71
CA MET A 1 8.58 2.28 -18.91
C MET A 1 7.28 1.98 -19.66
N GLU A 2 6.52 2.97 -20.14
CA GLU A 2 5.28 2.72 -20.94
C GLU A 2 5.47 1.77 -22.13
N LYS A 3 6.54 1.92 -22.92
CA LYS A 3 6.76 1.10 -24.13
C LYS A 3 7.10 -0.38 -23.86
N SER A 4 7.49 -0.77 -22.64
CA SER A 4 7.83 -2.17 -22.36
C SER A 4 6.61 -3.02 -22.01
N ILE A 5 5.55 -2.41 -21.47
CA ILE A 5 4.34 -3.12 -21.02
C ILE A 5 3.54 -3.63 -22.23
N TYR A 6 3.52 -2.87 -23.34
CA TYR A 6 2.86 -3.27 -24.59
C TYR A 6 3.48 -4.48 -25.29
N ASN A 7 4.65 -4.95 -24.85
CA ASN A 7 5.31 -6.14 -25.42
C ASN A 7 4.85 -7.45 -24.77
N TYR A 8 4.00 -7.37 -23.75
CA TYR A 8 3.50 -8.53 -23.01
C TYR A 8 2.00 -8.66 -23.22
N THR A 9 1.54 -9.90 -23.33
CA THR A 9 0.10 -10.19 -23.31
C THR A 9 -0.44 -10.07 -21.88
N GLU A 10 -1.76 -9.98 -21.74
CA GLU A 10 -2.41 -10.04 -20.43
C GLU A 10 -2.06 -11.34 -19.68
N GLU A 11 -1.97 -12.46 -20.39
CA GLU A 11 -1.58 -13.74 -19.83
C GLU A 11 -0.13 -13.70 -19.29
N ASP A 12 0.80 -13.13 -20.05
CA ASP A 12 2.19 -12.96 -19.60
C ASP A 12 2.25 -12.13 -18.29
N LEU A 13 1.50 -11.03 -18.23
CA LEU A 13 1.44 -10.18 -17.04
C LEU A 13 0.83 -10.89 -15.83
N CYS A 14 -0.24 -11.66 -16.03
CA CYS A 14 -0.87 -12.43 -14.96
C CYS A 14 0.08 -13.50 -14.39
N VAL A 15 0.84 -14.16 -15.26
CA VAL A 15 1.83 -15.16 -14.86
C VAL A 15 2.95 -14.52 -14.04
N GLU A 16 3.50 -13.39 -14.47
CA GLU A 16 4.54 -12.68 -13.72
C GLU A 16 4.02 -12.10 -12.40
N TYR A 17 2.80 -11.56 -12.38
CA TYR A 17 2.14 -11.11 -11.16
C TYR A 17 2.01 -12.24 -10.13
N ALA A 18 1.53 -13.41 -10.57
CA ALA A 18 1.37 -14.56 -9.68
C ALA A 18 2.70 -15.03 -9.07
N LYS A 19 3.77 -15.06 -9.88
CA LYS A 19 5.12 -15.43 -9.42
C LYS A 19 5.69 -14.44 -8.39
N LEU A 20 5.45 -13.14 -8.59
CA LEU A 20 6.01 -12.11 -7.73
C LEU A 20 5.24 -11.99 -6.41
N PHE A 21 3.90 -12.02 -6.46
CA PHE A 21 3.05 -11.52 -5.38
C PHE A 21 2.05 -12.53 -4.80
N VAL A 22 1.74 -13.65 -5.49
CA VAL A 22 0.65 -14.56 -5.09
C VAL A 22 1.12 -15.93 -4.58
N GLY A 23 2.11 -16.54 -5.24
CA GLY A 23 2.62 -17.87 -4.88
C GLY A 23 2.09 -18.96 -5.83
N PRO A 24 2.20 -20.27 -5.50
CA PRO A 24 2.24 -20.86 -4.15
C PRO A 24 3.63 -21.11 -3.57
N PHE A 25 4.69 -20.78 -4.31
CA PHE A 25 6.08 -20.88 -3.85
C PHE A 25 6.48 -19.63 -3.07
N GLU A 26 7.72 -19.62 -2.56
CA GLU A 26 8.30 -18.44 -1.94
C GLU A 26 8.16 -17.23 -2.87
N LEU A 27 7.55 -16.16 -2.34
CA LEU A 27 7.32 -14.94 -3.08
C LEU A 27 8.65 -14.23 -3.30
N LEU A 28 8.92 -13.85 -4.56
CA LEU A 28 10.14 -13.12 -4.92
C LEU A 28 10.07 -11.65 -4.47
N ALA A 29 8.86 -11.10 -4.40
CA ALA A 29 8.60 -9.73 -3.97
C ALA A 29 7.32 -9.69 -3.13
N PRO A 30 7.32 -10.24 -1.90
CA PRO A 30 6.15 -10.20 -1.02
C PRO A 30 5.59 -8.77 -0.95
N PRO A 31 4.29 -8.53 -1.18
CA PRO A 31 3.77 -7.17 -1.32
C PRO A 31 3.50 -6.46 0.02
N TYR A 32 4.07 -6.95 1.13
CA TYR A 32 3.78 -6.51 2.49
C TYR A 32 4.98 -5.79 3.10
N GLY A 33 4.77 -4.57 3.60
CA GLY A 33 5.83 -3.75 4.20
C GLY A 33 6.56 -4.45 5.35
N SER A 34 5.83 -5.18 6.20
CA SER A 34 6.39 -5.94 7.33
C SER A 34 7.44 -6.98 6.93
N VAL A 35 7.35 -7.56 5.74
CA VAL A 35 8.35 -8.53 5.28
C VAL A 35 9.73 -7.89 5.09
N TYR A 36 9.78 -6.59 4.81
CA TYR A 36 11.02 -5.84 4.59
C TYR A 36 11.47 -5.04 5.82
N LEU A 37 10.53 -4.63 6.67
CA LEU A 37 10.79 -3.72 7.79
C LEU A 37 10.94 -4.43 9.13
N ASP A 38 10.27 -5.57 9.31
CA ASP A 38 10.24 -6.28 10.59
C ASP A 38 11.20 -7.47 10.59
N ASP A 39 11.89 -7.65 11.73
CA ASP A 39 12.86 -8.73 11.89
C ASP A 39 12.17 -10.11 11.80
N GLY A 40 12.69 -10.93 10.88
CA GLY A 40 12.26 -12.32 10.67
C GLY A 40 11.19 -12.52 9.60
N GLY A 41 10.91 -11.52 8.75
CA GLY A 41 10.02 -11.67 7.59
C GLY A 41 8.59 -12.03 7.99
N ARG A 42 8.17 -11.62 9.19
CA ARG A 42 6.85 -11.93 9.73
C ARG A 42 5.86 -10.89 9.27
N VAL A 43 4.74 -11.40 8.84
CA VAL A 43 3.58 -10.64 8.44
C VAL A 43 2.76 -10.25 9.69
N MET A 44 2.15 -9.07 9.71
CA MET A 44 1.50 -8.46 10.89
C MET A 44 2.46 -8.15 12.06
N GLY A 45 3.67 -7.67 11.76
CA GLY A 45 4.60 -7.21 12.78
C GLY A 45 4.37 -5.75 13.22
N ASP A 46 5.37 -5.18 13.88
CA ASP A 46 5.32 -3.83 14.44
C ASP A 46 5.10 -2.75 13.37
N SER A 47 5.56 -2.97 12.13
CA SER A 47 5.30 -2.04 11.03
C SER A 47 3.84 -2.06 10.61
N THR A 48 3.21 -3.24 10.52
CA THR A 48 1.79 -3.37 10.17
C THR A 48 0.91 -2.68 11.22
N MET A 49 1.26 -2.79 12.51
CA MET A 49 0.52 -2.08 13.57
C MET A 49 0.63 -0.56 13.44
N ARG A 50 1.80 -0.03 13.09
CA ARG A 50 1.98 1.41 12.83
C ARG A 50 1.15 1.90 11.64
N VAL A 51 1.01 1.08 10.60
CA VAL A 51 0.15 1.38 9.44
C VAL A 51 -1.32 1.45 9.87
N ILE A 52 -1.79 0.48 10.66
CA ILE A 52 -3.14 0.47 11.22
C ILE A 52 -3.41 1.73 12.06
N GLU A 53 -2.46 2.12 12.93
CA GLU A 53 -2.58 3.34 13.73
C GLU A 53 -2.65 4.61 12.85
N ALA A 54 -1.90 4.67 11.75
CA ALA A 54 -1.98 5.78 10.81
C ALA A 54 -3.36 5.88 10.15
N TYR A 55 -3.94 4.76 9.74
CA TYR A 55 -5.29 4.73 9.17
C TYR A 55 -6.33 5.19 10.20
N GLN A 56 -6.22 4.70 11.43
CA GLN A 56 -7.14 5.07 12.52
C GLN A 56 -7.07 6.56 12.88
N LYS A 57 -5.90 7.21 12.78
CA LYS A 57 -5.76 8.66 13.00
C LYS A 57 -6.58 9.48 12.00
N GLU A 58 -6.69 9.00 10.76
CA GLU A 58 -7.53 9.60 9.72
C GLU A 58 -9.00 9.13 9.78
N GLY A 59 -9.37 8.36 10.82
CA GLY A 59 -10.72 7.80 10.97
C GLY A 59 -11.04 6.71 9.94
N LEU A 60 -10.02 6.14 9.30
CA LEU A 60 -10.17 5.03 8.37
C LEU A 60 -10.09 3.68 9.09
N SER A 61 -10.83 2.71 8.58
CA SER A 61 -10.87 1.33 9.07
C SER A 61 -10.85 0.37 7.88
N GLY A 62 -10.27 -0.81 8.08
CA GLY A 62 -10.27 -1.86 7.07
C GLY A 62 -11.68 -2.28 6.65
N ASN A 63 -11.83 -2.68 5.39
CA ASN A 63 -13.04 -3.31 4.90
C ASN A 63 -12.95 -4.82 5.18
N ASP A 64 -13.99 -5.41 5.77
CA ASP A 64 -14.07 -6.86 6.04
C ASP A 64 -13.96 -7.72 4.75
N ASP A 65 -14.28 -7.14 3.59
CA ASP A 65 -14.15 -7.82 2.29
C ASP A 65 -12.71 -7.80 1.72
N PHE A 66 -11.80 -7.00 2.30
CA PHE A 66 -10.42 -6.91 1.86
C PHE A 66 -9.60 -8.06 2.46
N LYS A 67 -9.07 -8.92 1.59
CA LYS A 67 -8.42 -10.18 1.99
C LYS A 67 -6.93 -10.05 2.30
N ASP A 68 -6.31 -8.97 1.85
CA ASP A 68 -4.90 -8.70 2.13
C ASP A 68 -4.76 -7.87 3.41
N LEU A 69 -3.52 -7.69 3.85
CA LEU A 69 -3.22 -7.01 5.10
C LEU A 69 -3.10 -5.50 4.92
N PRO A 70 -3.25 -4.74 6.02
CA PRO A 70 -3.18 -3.28 5.98
C PRO A 70 -1.86 -2.74 5.41
N ASP A 71 -0.75 -3.47 5.56
CA ASP A 71 0.57 -3.09 5.06
C ASP A 71 0.86 -3.60 3.64
N HIS A 72 -0.17 -4.04 2.91
CA HIS A 72 -0.03 -4.36 1.50
C HIS A 72 0.25 -3.07 0.70
N ILE A 73 1.27 -3.08 -0.17
CA ILE A 73 1.75 -1.88 -0.88
C ILE A 73 0.66 -1.11 -1.64
N ALA A 74 -0.33 -1.83 -2.20
CA ALA A 74 -1.46 -1.19 -2.87
C ALA A 74 -2.32 -0.35 -1.90
N VAL A 75 -2.53 -0.83 -0.67
CA VAL A 75 -3.31 -0.15 0.37
C VAL A 75 -2.53 1.05 0.90
N GLU A 76 -1.23 0.89 1.16
CA GLU A 76 -0.38 2.02 1.56
C GLU A 76 -0.35 3.12 0.49
N MET A 77 -0.29 2.77 -0.80
CA MET A 77 -0.34 3.73 -1.90
C MET A 77 -1.70 4.44 -2.02
N GLU A 78 -2.81 3.71 -1.79
CA GLU A 78 -4.14 4.32 -1.70
C GLU A 78 -4.22 5.33 -0.54
N PHE A 79 -3.68 4.96 0.62
CA PHE A 79 -3.61 5.85 1.78
C PHE A 79 -2.75 7.09 1.50
N MET A 80 -1.60 6.95 0.84
CA MET A 80 -0.79 8.10 0.43
C MET A 80 -1.57 9.03 -0.52
N SER A 81 -2.31 8.48 -1.47
CA SER A 81 -3.19 9.27 -2.36
C SER A 81 -4.28 10.00 -1.57
N TYR A 82 -4.84 9.36 -0.54
CA TYR A 82 -5.81 9.99 0.36
C TYR A 82 -5.21 11.18 1.13
N LEU A 83 -4.01 11.03 1.71
CA LEU A 83 -3.33 12.12 2.44
C LEU A 83 -3.02 13.31 1.52
N ILE A 84 -2.51 13.06 0.31
CA ILE A 84 -2.25 14.13 -0.68
C ILE A 84 -3.55 14.85 -1.06
N TYR A 85 -4.67 14.12 -1.17
CA TYR A 85 -5.96 14.74 -1.44
C TYR A 85 -6.38 15.68 -0.30
N LYS A 86 -6.20 15.25 0.96
CA LYS A 86 -6.47 16.05 2.17
C LYS A 86 -5.59 17.29 2.28
N GLU A 87 -4.30 17.15 2.03
CA GLU A 87 -3.36 18.27 1.94
C GLU A 87 -3.84 19.29 0.91
N ARG A 88 -4.21 18.84 -0.29
CA ARG A 88 -4.70 19.74 -1.34
C ARG A 88 -5.98 20.48 -0.95
N GLU A 89 -6.95 19.80 -0.34
CA GLU A 89 -8.20 20.44 0.12
C GLU A 89 -7.95 21.52 1.19
N THR A 90 -7.00 21.28 2.11
CA THR A 90 -6.65 22.26 3.16
C THR A 90 -5.89 23.46 2.58
N LEU A 91 -4.98 23.24 1.64
CA LEU A 91 -4.32 24.31 0.88
C LEU A 91 -5.30 25.17 0.08
N GLU A 92 -6.30 24.56 -0.57
CA GLU A 92 -7.36 25.30 -1.29
C GLU A 92 -8.18 26.19 -0.35
N ARG A 93 -8.29 25.82 0.93
CA ARG A 93 -8.93 26.62 1.99
C ARG A 93 -7.99 27.65 2.64
N SER A 94 -6.73 27.73 2.20
CA SER A 94 -5.68 28.56 2.81
C SER A 94 -5.42 28.24 4.29
N ASP A 95 -5.71 27.01 4.71
CA ASP A 95 -5.40 26.49 6.04
C ASP A 95 -4.03 25.82 6.00
N PHE A 96 -2.98 26.64 6.04
CA PHE A 96 -1.59 26.18 5.91
C PHE A 96 -1.09 25.43 7.15
N ASP A 97 -1.66 25.70 8.32
CA ASP A 97 -1.26 25.02 9.56
C ASP A 97 -1.67 23.55 9.49
N THR A 98 -2.93 23.27 9.12
CA THR A 98 -3.41 21.91 8.92
C THR A 98 -2.76 21.22 7.72
N ALA A 99 -2.46 21.96 6.64
CA ALA A 99 -1.80 21.38 5.46
C ALA A 99 -0.39 20.82 5.76
N ASN A 100 0.37 21.46 6.66
CA ASN A 100 1.71 20.99 7.03
C ASN A 100 1.70 19.72 7.91
N GLU A 101 0.53 19.28 8.38
CA GLU A 101 0.35 18.03 9.13
C GLU A 101 0.14 16.81 8.21
N TYR A 102 -0.09 17.04 6.92
CA TYR A 102 -0.24 16.02 5.86
C TYR A 102 1.02 15.91 5.00
#